data_AF-A0A7X5XWY0-F1
#
_entry.id   AF-A0A7X5XWY0-F1
#
_cell.length_a   1.000
_cell.length_b   1.000
_cell.length_c   1.000
_cell.angle_alpha   90.00
_cell.angle_beta   90.00
_cell.angle_gamma   90.00
#
_symmetry.space_group_name_H-M   'P 1'
#
loop_
_entity.id
_entity.type
_entity.pdbx_description
1 polymer ?
#
loop_
_entity_poly.entity_id
_entity_poly.type
_entity_poly.pdbx_seq_one_letter_code
_entity_poly.pdbx_strand_id
1 'polypeptide(L)'
;MQADFDDLAQLWQQEDSHSTGVVMALSQRAVRRARWIERAEMLVATLLIAAVSFAAWRKFSLGMLIVAAAIIAFVLWSTYTHYRLRRVEWGADQRERQQFVEGQIVRHRARIRRTIFDLILFGPLSLFGMVFSSLRQSENGEPFGHFVDHLWTWPTLLGLGAMFVTVAYLIVRLNRQRHIVRRLTSSLAEYRQEAALDRFTLGQ
;
A
#
# COMPACT_ATOMS: atom_id res chain seq x y z
N MET A 1 -13.14 -5.36 -1.68
CA MET A 1 -12.45 -4.53 -2.70
C MET A 1 -12.46 -5.23 -4.05
N GLN A 2 -11.94 -6.45 -4.21
CA GLN A 2 -12.06 -7.19 -5.49
C GLN A 2 -13.53 -7.38 -5.90
N ALA A 3 -14.35 -7.92 -4.99
CA ALA A 3 -15.79 -8.09 -5.21
C ALA A 3 -16.50 -6.78 -5.58
N ASP A 4 -16.19 -5.64 -4.94
CA ASP A 4 -16.83 -4.36 -5.29
C ASP A 4 -16.44 -3.86 -6.70
N PHE A 5 -15.23 -4.23 -7.17
CA PHE A 5 -14.78 -3.93 -8.53
C PHE A 5 -15.39 -4.89 -9.54
N ASP A 6 -15.54 -6.16 -9.19
CA ASP A 6 -16.18 -7.17 -10.02
C ASP A 6 -17.69 -6.86 -10.16
N ASP A 7 -18.34 -6.39 -9.09
CA ASP A 7 -19.72 -5.90 -9.08
C ASP A 7 -19.87 -4.63 -9.95
N LEU A 8 -18.93 -3.68 -9.84
CA LEU A 8 -18.90 -2.49 -10.70
C LEU A 8 -18.63 -2.86 -12.17
N ALA A 9 -17.80 -3.85 -12.44
CA ALA A 9 -17.52 -4.33 -13.79
C ALA A 9 -18.73 -5.06 -14.38
N GLN A 10 -19.45 -5.86 -13.58
CA GLN A 10 -20.72 -6.49 -13.97
C GLN A 10 -21.80 -5.46 -14.28
N LEU A 11 -21.96 -4.48 -13.40
CA LEU A 11 -22.89 -3.35 -13.63
C LEU A 11 -22.52 -2.54 -14.87
N TRP A 12 -21.26 -2.57 -15.30
CA TRP A 12 -20.79 -1.85 -16.47
C TRP A 12 -20.90 -2.66 -17.77
N GLN A 13 -21.01 -3.98 -17.69
CA GLN A 13 -21.27 -4.88 -18.83
C GLN A 13 -22.76 -4.99 -19.15
N GLN A 14 -23.64 -4.66 -18.20
CA GLN A 14 -25.08 -4.56 -18.47
C GLN A 14 -25.38 -3.18 -19.08
N GLU A 15 -25.53 -3.16 -20.39
CA GLU A 15 -25.73 -1.97 -21.25
C GLU A 15 -27.02 -1.19 -20.95
N ASP A 16 -27.92 -1.75 -20.14
CA ASP A 16 -29.17 -1.10 -19.77
C ASP A 16 -28.94 -0.05 -18.68
N SER A 17 -29.41 1.16 -18.97
CA SER A 17 -29.35 2.39 -18.17
C SER A 17 -29.60 2.18 -16.67
N HIS A 18 -28.55 1.80 -15.94
CA HIS A 18 -28.64 1.70 -14.49
C HIS A 18 -28.81 3.11 -13.92
N SER A 19 -29.78 3.26 -13.02
CA SER A 19 -30.08 4.54 -12.39
C SER A 19 -28.82 5.09 -11.72
N THR A 20 -28.52 6.36 -11.98
CA THR A 20 -27.37 7.11 -11.46
C THR A 20 -27.18 6.94 -9.94
N GLY A 21 -28.28 6.63 -9.23
CA GLY A 21 -28.30 6.32 -7.80
C GLY A 21 -27.52 5.07 -7.38
N VAL A 22 -27.51 3.98 -8.17
CA VAL A 22 -26.79 2.74 -7.83
C VAL A 22 -25.28 2.94 -7.91
N VAL A 23 -24.81 3.62 -8.95
CA VAL A 23 -23.40 3.99 -9.14
C VAL A 23 -22.94 4.95 -8.04
N MET A 24 -23.77 5.93 -7.66
CA MET A 24 -23.49 6.82 -6.52
C MET A 24 -23.42 6.05 -5.19
N ALA A 25 -24.31 5.10 -4.95
CA ALA A 25 -24.32 4.33 -3.70
C ALA A 25 -23.05 3.45 -3.57
N LEU A 26 -22.60 2.83 -4.67
CA LEU A 26 -21.36 2.04 -4.70
C LEU A 26 -20.11 2.90 -4.51
N SER A 27 -20.03 4.05 -5.19
CA SER A 27 -18.90 4.98 -5.03
C SER A 27 -18.82 5.52 -3.60
N GLN A 28 -19.95 5.85 -2.98
CA GLN A 28 -19.98 6.27 -1.58
C GLN A 28 -19.50 5.18 -0.61
N ARG A 29 -19.85 3.91 -0.83
CA ARG A 29 -19.36 2.79 0.01
C ARG A 29 -17.85 2.61 -0.14
N ALA A 30 -17.33 2.71 -1.36
CA ALA A 30 -15.89 2.64 -1.62
C ALA A 30 -15.14 3.78 -0.92
N VAL A 31 -15.65 5.01 -0.97
CA VAL A 31 -15.07 6.17 -0.28
C VAL A 31 -15.09 5.99 1.23
N ARG A 32 -16.20 5.51 1.82
CA ARG A 32 -16.26 5.23 3.26
C ARG A 32 -15.21 4.21 3.68
N ARG A 33 -15.08 3.10 2.95
CA ARG A 33 -14.06 2.07 3.21
C ARG A 33 -12.64 2.63 3.08
N ALA A 34 -12.38 3.47 2.07
CA ALA A 34 -11.09 4.13 1.93
C ALA A 34 -10.74 5.00 3.15
N ARG A 35 -11.70 5.78 3.66
CA ARG A 35 -11.53 6.56 4.90
C ARG A 35 -11.31 5.67 6.12
N TRP A 36 -11.96 4.52 6.22
CA TRP A 36 -11.71 3.56 7.31
C TRP A 36 -10.30 2.98 7.27
N ILE A 37 -9.82 2.60 6.08
CA ILE A 37 -8.44 2.12 5.90
C ILE A 37 -7.44 3.23 6.26
N GLU A 38 -7.72 4.47 5.86
CA GLU A 38 -6.89 5.62 6.21
C GLU A 38 -6.80 5.82 7.73
N ARG A 39 -7.93 5.80 8.43
CA ARG A 39 -7.96 5.90 9.90
C ARG A 39 -7.23 4.74 10.56
N ALA A 40 -7.41 3.52 10.07
CA ALA A 40 -6.71 2.35 10.59
C ALA A 40 -5.18 2.47 10.41
N GLU A 41 -4.72 2.94 9.26
CA GLU A 41 -3.29 3.15 8.98
C GLU A 41 -2.70 4.24 9.87
N MET A 42 -3.42 5.36 10.07
CA MET A 42 -3.01 6.39 11.03
C MET A 42 -2.94 5.84 12.46
N LEU A 43 -3.94 5.06 12.88
CA LEU A 43 -3.99 4.49 14.23
C LEU A 43 -2.80 3.53 14.46
N VAL A 44 -2.49 2.67 13.48
CA VAL A 44 -1.31 1.79 13.55
C VAL A 44 -0.02 2.59 13.63
N ALA A 45 0.13 3.63 12.81
CA ALA A 45 1.31 4.51 12.87
C ALA A 45 1.44 5.20 14.24
N THR A 46 0.34 5.72 14.80
CA THR A 46 0.31 6.35 16.13
C THR A 46 0.69 5.36 17.23
N LEU A 47 0.16 4.14 17.20
CA LEU A 47 0.51 3.09 18.16
C LEU A 47 1.99 2.71 18.07
N LEU A 48 2.54 2.62 16.86
CA LEU A 48 3.94 2.29 16.64
C LEU A 48 4.85 3.39 17.17
N ILE A 49 4.53 4.66 16.90
CA ILE A 49 5.24 5.82 17.45
C ILE A 49 5.16 5.85 18.98
N ALA A 50 4.00 5.56 19.56
CA ALA A 50 3.82 5.51 21.01
C ALA A 50 4.65 4.39 21.65
N ALA A 51 4.65 3.20 21.04
CA ALA A 51 5.44 2.06 21.52
C ALA A 51 6.95 2.33 21.46
N VAL A 52 7.44 2.89 20.35
CA VAL A 52 8.86 3.26 20.17
C VAL A 52 9.26 4.37 21.15
N SER A 53 8.44 5.40 21.28
CA SER A 53 8.67 6.50 22.24
C SER A 53 8.71 5.99 23.68
N PHE A 54 7.77 5.12 24.07
CA PHE A 54 7.72 4.54 25.41
C PHE A 54 8.93 3.64 25.69
N ALA A 55 9.36 2.84 24.70
CA ALA A 55 10.55 2.02 24.81
C ALA A 55 11.82 2.85 24.99
N ALA A 56 11.97 3.93 24.22
CA ALA A 56 13.08 4.86 24.34
C ALA A 56 13.08 5.60 25.70
N TRP A 57 11.90 6.04 26.16
CA TRP A 57 11.73 6.71 27.46
C TRP A 57 12.17 5.84 28.63
N ARG A 58 11.81 4.55 28.61
CA ARG A 58 12.10 3.64 29.74
C ARG A 58 13.59 3.42 29.99
N LYS A 59 14.45 3.55 28.98
CA LYS A 59 15.89 3.20 29.08
C LYS A 59 16.87 4.31 28.69
N PHE A 60 16.39 5.50 28.36
CA PHE A 60 17.14 6.76 28.20
C PHE A 60 18.62 6.64 27.79
N SER A 61 18.85 6.01 26.64
CA SER A 61 20.17 5.86 26.03
C SER A 61 20.23 6.65 24.74
N LEU A 62 21.36 7.33 24.51
CA LEU A 62 21.54 8.22 23.36
C LEU A 62 21.44 7.44 22.04
N GLY A 63 21.92 6.19 22.00
CA GLY A 63 21.77 5.29 20.86
C GLY A 63 20.31 4.90 20.60
N MET A 64 19.54 4.58 21.64
CA MET A 64 18.10 4.29 21.51
C MET A 64 17.30 5.51 21.05
N LEU A 65 17.64 6.71 21.52
CA LEU A 65 17.00 7.95 21.08
C LEU A 65 17.23 8.21 19.59
N ILE A 66 18.46 8.01 19.10
CA ILE A 66 18.78 8.19 17.67
C ILE A 66 17.99 7.19 16.81
N VAL A 67 17.98 5.90 17.20
CA VAL A 67 17.26 4.88 16.44
C VAL A 67 15.74 5.10 16.51
N ALA A 68 15.20 5.46 17.66
CA ALA A 68 13.79 5.82 17.81
C ALA A 68 13.41 7.02 16.94
N ALA A 69 14.23 8.08 16.95
CA ALA A 69 14.02 9.25 16.09
C ALA A 69 14.07 8.88 14.60
N ALA A 70 15.00 8.01 14.18
CA ALA A 70 15.07 7.52 12.82
C ALA A 70 13.82 6.73 12.42
N ILE A 71 13.33 5.81 13.27
CA ILE A 71 12.09 5.06 13.03
C ILE A 71 10.89 6.01 12.91
N ILE A 72 10.77 6.99 13.81
CA ILE A 72 9.66 7.96 13.78
C ILE A 72 9.72 8.82 12.51
N ALA A 73 10.89 9.37 12.17
CA ALA A 73 11.09 10.16 10.96
C ALA A 73 10.71 9.35 9.71
N PHE A 74 11.06 8.07 9.69
CA PHE A 74 10.77 7.15 8.61
C PHE A 74 9.28 6.83 8.48
N VAL A 75 8.58 6.59 9.60
CA VAL A 75 7.12 6.42 9.63
C VAL A 75 6.41 7.67 9.15
N LEU A 76 6.84 8.85 9.59
CA LEU A 76 6.30 10.13 9.15
C LEU A 76 6.52 10.36 7.66
N TRP A 77 7.74 10.09 7.16
CA TRP A 77 8.08 10.21 5.76
C TRP A 77 7.27 9.25 4.88
N SER A 78 7.10 8.00 5.31
CA SER A 78 6.23 7.02 4.66
C SER A 78 4.78 7.50 4.60
N THR A 79 4.26 8.00 5.72
CA THR A 79 2.88 8.53 5.81
C THR A 79 2.67 9.73 4.89
N TYR A 80 3.61 10.67 4.87
CA TYR A 80 3.59 11.83 3.98
C TYR A 80 3.60 11.41 2.50
N THR A 81 4.46 10.47 2.15
CA THR A 81 4.58 9.94 0.77
C THR A 81 3.28 9.24 0.35
N HIS A 82 2.66 8.49 1.26
CA HIS A 82 1.37 7.83 1.03
C HIS A 82 0.24 8.85 0.83
N TYR A 83 0.23 9.93 1.61
CA TYR A 83 -0.75 11.00 1.47
C TYR A 83 -0.64 11.70 0.10
N ARG A 84 0.58 12.01 -0.34
CA ARG A 84 0.82 12.64 -1.65
C ARG A 84 0.34 11.77 -2.81
N LEU A 85 0.58 10.46 -2.76
CA LEU A 85 0.11 9.52 -3.78
C LEU A 85 -1.43 9.41 -3.83
N ARG A 86 -2.12 9.52 -2.68
CA ARG A 86 -3.60 9.47 -2.63
C ARG A 86 -4.27 10.69 -3.24
N ARG A 87 -3.68 11.89 -3.11
CA ARG A 87 -4.23 13.07 -3.79
C ARG A 87 -4.29 12.89 -5.31
N VAL A 88 -3.32 12.18 -5.88
CA VAL A 88 -3.32 11.84 -7.32
C VAL A 88 -4.42 10.83 -7.65
N GLU A 89 -4.74 9.90 -6.75
CA GLU A 89 -5.84 8.93 -6.94
C GLU A 89 -7.23 9.60 -6.93
N TRP A 90 -7.41 10.68 -6.16
CA TRP A 90 -8.68 11.38 -5.99
C TRP A 90 -8.94 12.50 -7.00
N GLY A 91 -7.92 12.98 -7.71
CA GLY A 91 -8.05 14.09 -8.67
C GLY A 91 -8.54 13.73 -10.08
N ALA A 92 -8.75 12.45 -10.39
CA ALA A 92 -9.21 12.04 -11.73
C ALA A 92 -10.72 12.23 -11.87
N ASP A 93 -11.12 13.27 -12.61
CA ASP A 93 -12.52 13.56 -12.97
C ASP A 93 -13.10 12.38 -13.80
N GLN A 94 -14.32 11.96 -13.48
CA GLN A 94 -14.90 10.67 -13.93
C GLN A 94 -16.01 10.85 -14.97
N ARG A 95 -16.04 11.96 -15.71
CA ARG A 95 -17.16 12.30 -16.58
C ARG A 95 -17.22 11.51 -17.89
N GLU A 96 -16.09 11.03 -18.40
CA GLU A 96 -16.04 10.25 -19.67
C GLU A 96 -15.50 8.82 -19.48
N ARG A 97 -16.04 7.88 -20.27
CA ARG A 97 -15.71 6.43 -20.22
C ARG A 97 -14.21 6.17 -20.42
N GLN A 98 -13.58 6.86 -21.38
CA GLN A 98 -12.13 6.77 -21.62
C GLN A 98 -11.33 7.34 -20.45
N GLN A 99 -11.72 8.51 -19.93
CA GLN A 99 -11.06 9.14 -18.79
C GLN A 99 -11.15 8.26 -17.53
N PHE A 100 -12.23 7.49 -17.36
CA PHE A 100 -12.34 6.53 -16.27
C PHE A 100 -11.31 5.39 -16.38
N VAL A 101 -11.18 4.75 -17.56
CA VAL A 101 -10.21 3.65 -17.76
C VAL A 101 -8.78 4.15 -17.58
N GLU A 102 -8.45 5.32 -18.15
CA GLU A 102 -7.15 5.96 -17.95
C GLU A 102 -6.89 6.28 -16.47
N GLY A 103 -7.90 6.81 -15.77
CA GLY A 103 -7.86 7.06 -14.34
C GLY A 103 -7.59 5.78 -13.53
N GLN A 104 -8.21 4.65 -13.89
CA GLN A 104 -7.96 3.37 -13.24
C GLN A 104 -6.53 2.85 -13.50
N ILE A 105 -6.01 3.00 -14.72
CA ILE A 105 -4.63 2.65 -15.05
C ILE A 105 -3.66 3.47 -14.20
N VAL A 106 -3.87 4.79 -14.09
CA VAL A 106 -3.04 5.69 -13.27
C VAL A 106 -3.11 5.29 -11.79
N ARG A 107 -4.30 5.02 -11.26
CA ARG A 107 -4.51 4.55 -9.87
C ARG A 107 -3.78 3.23 -9.60
N HIS A 108 -3.92 2.24 -10.48
CA HIS A 108 -3.23 0.97 -10.30
C HIS A 108 -1.71 1.10 -10.42
N ARG A 109 -1.20 1.96 -11.32
CA ARG A 109 0.23 2.28 -11.40
C ARG A 109 0.74 2.97 -10.12
N ALA A 110 -0.05 3.88 -9.53
CA ALA A 110 0.28 4.50 -8.25
C ALA A 110 0.33 3.46 -7.12
N ARG A 111 -0.63 2.53 -7.08
CA ARG A 111 -0.65 1.42 -6.11
C ARG A 111 0.53 0.45 -6.26
N ILE A 112 0.95 0.17 -7.50
CA ILE A 112 2.16 -0.61 -7.79
C ILE A 112 3.40 0.11 -7.25
N ARG A 113 3.55 1.42 -7.54
CA ARG A 113 4.67 2.22 -7.01
C ARG A 113 4.68 2.24 -5.49
N ARG A 114 3.52 2.38 -4.85
CA ARG A 114 3.37 2.28 -3.39
C ARG A 114 3.82 0.92 -2.86
N THR A 115 3.36 -0.17 -3.47
CA THR A 115 3.74 -1.53 -3.02
C THR A 115 5.24 -1.79 -3.20
N ILE A 116 5.85 -1.29 -4.29
CA ILE A 116 7.30 -1.37 -4.49
C ILE A 116 8.04 -0.55 -3.45
N PHE A 117 7.55 0.66 -3.16
CA PHE A 117 8.11 1.50 -2.12
C PHE A 117 8.05 0.77 -0.77
N ASP A 118 6.89 0.25 -0.37
CA ASP A 118 6.71 -0.54 0.86
C ASP A 118 7.72 -1.71 0.93
N LEU A 119 7.94 -2.43 -0.19
CA LEU A 119 8.88 -3.56 -0.25
C LEU A 119 10.34 -3.11 -0.05
N ILE A 120 10.75 -2.01 -0.70
CA ILE A 120 12.08 -1.42 -0.55
C ILE A 120 12.26 -0.92 0.88
N LEU A 121 11.22 -0.30 1.42
CA LEU A 121 11.19 0.34 2.73
C LEU A 121 11.23 -0.69 3.88
N PHE A 122 10.68 -1.88 3.65
CA PHE A 122 10.59 -2.97 4.62
C PHE A 122 11.97 -3.44 5.11
N GLY A 123 12.95 -3.56 4.21
CA GLY A 123 14.30 -4.02 4.55
C GLY A 123 15.00 -3.12 5.58
N PRO A 124 15.19 -1.82 5.28
CA PRO A 124 15.78 -0.86 6.22
C PRO A 124 15.00 -0.79 7.54
N LEU A 125 13.66 -0.80 7.50
CA LEU A 125 12.85 -0.75 8.72
C LEU A 125 13.09 -1.97 9.62
N SER A 126 13.21 -3.14 9.01
CA SER A 126 13.49 -4.38 9.74
C SER A 126 14.88 -4.37 10.37
N LEU A 127 15.87 -3.85 9.64
CA LEU A 127 17.22 -3.64 10.16
C LEU A 127 17.22 -2.68 11.36
N PHE A 128 16.50 -1.55 11.27
CA PHE A 128 16.35 -0.64 12.41
C PHE A 128 15.69 -1.33 13.61
N GLY A 129 14.68 -2.15 13.39
CA GLY A 129 14.05 -2.95 14.43
C GLY A 129 15.02 -3.91 15.12
N MET A 130 15.85 -4.62 14.34
CA MET A 130 16.87 -5.54 14.86
C MET A 130 17.97 -4.82 15.63
N VAL A 131 18.45 -3.68 15.12
CA VAL A 131 19.43 -2.83 15.81
C VAL A 131 18.84 -2.30 17.11
N PHE A 132 17.59 -1.84 17.09
CA PHE A 132 16.90 -1.36 18.30
C PHE A 132 16.75 -2.46 19.35
N SER A 133 16.39 -3.69 18.96
CA SER A 133 16.30 -4.81 19.90
C SER A 133 17.66 -5.22 20.45
N SER A 134 18.70 -5.22 19.61
CA SER A 134 20.06 -5.56 20.02
C SER A 134 20.64 -4.54 21.01
N LEU A 135 20.45 -3.24 20.76
CA LEU A 135 20.86 -2.18 21.71
C LEU A 135 20.17 -2.34 23.07
N ARG A 136 18.87 -2.66 23.06
CA ARG A 136 18.09 -2.88 24.29
C ARG A 136 18.62 -4.07 25.12
N GLN A 137 19.16 -5.10 24.46
CA GLN A 137 19.73 -6.30 25.09
C GLN A 137 21.16 -6.08 25.59
N SER A 138 22.00 -5.40 24.81
CA SER A 138 23.37 -5.05 25.20
C SER A 138 23.41 -4.27 26.53
N GLU A 139 22.46 -3.35 26.72
CA GLU A 139 22.32 -2.62 27.99
C GLU A 139 21.88 -3.47 29.20
N ASN A 140 21.36 -4.68 28.99
CA ASN A 140 21.09 -5.62 30.07
C ASN A 140 22.34 -6.43 30.48
N GLY A 141 23.51 -6.15 29.89
CA GLY A 141 24.77 -6.83 30.20
C GLY A 141 24.99 -8.14 29.45
N GLU A 142 24.18 -8.46 28.44
CA GLU A 142 24.43 -9.63 27.60
C GLU A 142 25.46 -9.31 26.50
N PRO A 143 26.50 -10.15 26.33
CA PRO A 143 27.52 -9.94 25.31
C PRO A 143 26.94 -10.11 23.90
N PHE A 144 27.41 -9.29 22.95
CA PHE A 144 27.02 -9.30 21.53
C PHE A 144 27.17 -10.66 20.84
N GLY A 145 27.95 -11.59 21.41
CA GLY A 145 28.13 -12.95 20.88
C GLY A 145 26.86 -13.79 20.81
N HIS A 146 25.83 -13.49 21.62
CA HIS A 146 24.56 -14.23 21.61
C HIS A 146 23.56 -13.76 20.55
N PHE A 147 23.95 -12.85 19.66
CA PHE A 147 23.04 -12.41 18.59
C PHE A 147 22.58 -13.57 17.69
N VAL A 148 23.48 -14.50 17.37
CA VAL A 148 23.16 -15.68 16.55
C VAL A 148 22.24 -16.65 17.30
N ASP A 149 22.48 -16.86 18.58
CA ASP A 149 21.61 -17.69 19.44
C ASP A 149 20.22 -17.06 19.56
N HIS A 150 20.15 -15.73 19.63
CA HIS A 150 18.90 -14.99 19.72
C HIS A 150 18.06 -15.07 18.44
N LEU A 151 18.71 -15.12 17.27
CA LEU A 151 18.04 -15.35 15.99
C LEU A 151 17.34 -16.71 15.94
N TRP A 152 17.85 -17.69 16.68
CA TRP A 152 17.26 -19.03 16.78
C TRP A 152 16.18 -19.18 17.84
N THR A 153 15.86 -18.13 18.60
CA THR A 153 14.78 -18.20 19.58
C THR A 153 13.41 -18.23 18.88
N TRP A 154 12.47 -19.01 19.45
CA TRP A 154 11.10 -19.13 18.93
C TRP A 154 10.42 -17.79 18.61
N PRO A 155 10.50 -16.74 19.44
CA PRO A 155 9.91 -15.44 19.13
C PRO A 155 10.52 -14.79 17.89
N THR A 156 11.84 -14.91 17.70
CA THR A 156 12.54 -14.34 16.55
C THR A 156 12.20 -15.09 15.27
N LEU A 157 12.11 -16.43 15.33
CA LEU A 157 11.65 -17.24 14.21
C LEU A 157 10.21 -16.92 13.80
N LEU A 158 9.31 -16.73 14.77
CA LEU A 158 7.94 -16.29 14.49
C LEU A 158 7.92 -14.90 13.86
N GLY A 159 8.76 -13.98 14.33
CA GLY A 159 8.93 -12.65 13.74
C GLY A 159 9.42 -12.72 12.29
N LEU A 160 10.47 -13.49 12.02
CA LEU A 160 11.02 -13.71 10.69
C LEU A 160 10.02 -14.41 9.76
N GLY A 161 9.28 -15.40 10.28
CA GLY A 161 8.21 -16.07 9.54
C GLY A 161 7.09 -15.11 9.16
N ALA A 162 6.63 -14.28 10.10
CA ALA A 162 5.64 -13.24 9.83
C ALA A 162 6.14 -12.21 8.81
N MET A 163 7.42 -11.82 8.90
CA MET A 163 8.06 -10.96 7.91
C MET A 163 8.08 -11.60 6.52
N PHE A 164 8.49 -12.87 6.43
CA PHE A 164 8.55 -13.60 5.16
C PHE A 164 7.15 -13.72 4.52
N VAL A 165 6.14 -14.08 5.30
CA VAL A 165 4.74 -14.13 4.85
C VAL A 165 4.27 -12.76 4.37
N THR A 166 4.63 -11.69 5.07
CA THR A 166 4.28 -10.31 4.68
C THR A 166 4.92 -9.94 3.34
N VAL A 167 6.22 -10.22 3.18
CA VAL A 167 6.94 -9.97 1.92
C VAL A 167 6.35 -10.79 0.77
N ALA A 168 6.11 -12.09 0.98
CA ALA A 168 5.49 -12.96 -0.01
C ALA A 168 4.10 -12.45 -0.42
N TYR A 169 3.28 -12.05 0.56
CA TYR A 169 1.98 -11.44 0.31
C TYR A 169 2.09 -10.16 -0.53
N LEU A 170 3.04 -9.27 -0.23
CA LEU A 170 3.28 -8.05 -0.99
C LEU A 170 3.73 -8.35 -2.43
N ILE A 171 4.58 -9.36 -2.64
CA ILE A 171 5.01 -9.79 -3.97
C ILE A 171 3.84 -10.35 -4.79
N VAL A 172 3.04 -11.25 -4.20
CA VAL A 172 1.83 -11.80 -4.86
C VAL A 172 0.86 -10.67 -5.22
N ARG A 173 0.64 -9.74 -4.29
CA ARG A 173 -0.20 -8.56 -4.50
C ARG A 173 0.34 -7.67 -5.62
N LEU A 174 1.64 -7.45 -5.70
CA LEU A 174 2.30 -6.69 -6.74
C LEU A 174 2.11 -7.34 -8.12
N ASN A 175 2.33 -8.65 -8.21
CA ASN A 175 2.16 -9.41 -9.45
C ASN A 175 0.71 -9.35 -9.95
N ARG A 176 -0.26 -9.51 -9.04
CA ARG A 176 -1.69 -9.38 -9.36
C ARG A 176 -2.02 -7.99 -9.89
N GLN A 177 -1.50 -6.93 -9.27
CA GLN A 177 -1.72 -5.56 -9.74
C GLN A 177 -1.09 -5.31 -11.12
N ARG A 178 0.12 -5.81 -11.36
CA ARG A 178 0.78 -5.72 -12.68
C ARG A 178 -0.04 -6.40 -13.76
N HIS A 179 -0.62 -7.57 -13.47
CA HIS A 179 -1.49 -8.27 -14.40
C HIS A 179 -2.75 -7.47 -14.74
N ILE A 180 -3.41 -6.87 -13.73
CA ILE A 180 -4.59 -6.02 -13.94
C ILE A 180 -4.24 -4.81 -14.82
N VAL A 181 -3.12 -4.14 -14.58
CA VAL A 181 -2.68 -3.00 -15.41
C VAL A 181 -2.44 -3.43 -16.84
N ARG A 182 -1.79 -4.57 -17.09
CA ARG A 182 -1.58 -5.09 -18.44
C ARG A 182 -2.91 -5.32 -19.16
N ARG A 183 -3.87 -5.97 -18.50
CA ARG A 183 -5.21 -6.24 -19.06
C ARG A 183 -5.99 -4.96 -19.36
N LEU A 184 -5.94 -3.95 -18.48
CA LEU A 184 -6.60 -2.66 -18.72
C LEU A 184 -5.93 -1.87 -19.85
N THR A 185 -4.61 -1.99 -19.98
CA THR A 185 -3.87 -1.31 -21.05
C THR A 185 -4.17 -1.94 -22.40
N SER A 186 -4.29 -3.27 -22.48
CA SER A 186 -4.67 -3.96 -23.73
C SER A 186 -6.10 -3.62 -24.15
N SER A 187 -7.08 -3.66 -23.23
CA SER A 187 -8.46 -3.29 -23.56
C SER A 187 -8.58 -1.83 -24.04
N LEU A 188 -7.80 -0.92 -23.45
CA LEU A 188 -7.79 0.48 -23.87
C LEU A 188 -7.18 0.66 -25.27
N ALA A 189 -6.17 -0.15 -25.62
CA ALA A 189 -5.60 -0.14 -26.96
C ALA A 189 -6.61 -0.64 -28.01
N GLU A 190 -7.37 -1.71 -27.71
CA GLU A 190 -8.46 -2.23 -28.55
C GLU A 190 -9.53 -1.17 -28.80
N TYR A 191 -10.04 -0.51 -27.75
CA TYR A 191 -11.04 0.56 -27.90
C TYR A 191 -10.55 1.75 -28.73
N ARG A 192 -9.26 2.13 -28.60
CA ARG A 192 -8.70 3.21 -29.41
C ARG A 192 -8.59 2.82 -30.88
N GLN A 193 -8.34 1.54 -31.16
CA GLN A 193 -8.28 1.00 -32.51
C GLN A 193 -9.66 0.93 -33.15
N GLU A 194 -10.68 0.43 -32.43
CA GLU A 194 -12.08 0.42 -32.88
C GLU A 194 -12.59 1.83 -33.17
N ALA A 195 -12.39 2.78 -32.24
CA ALA A 195 -12.80 4.17 -32.45
C ALA A 195 -12.08 4.85 -33.63
N ALA A 196 -10.86 4.43 -33.96
CA ALA A 196 -10.15 4.92 -35.14
C ALA A 196 -10.74 4.34 -36.43
N LEU A 197 -11.17 3.07 -36.42
CA LEU A 197 -11.85 2.42 -37.55
C LEU A 197 -13.24 3.03 -37.79
N ASP A 198 -14.03 3.26 -36.74
CA ASP A 198 -15.37 3.86 -36.87
C ASP A 198 -15.31 5.26 -37.49
N ARG A 199 -14.32 6.07 -37.10
CA ARG A 199 -14.08 7.38 -37.71
C ARG A 199 -13.71 7.29 -39.18
N PHE A 200 -13.01 6.22 -39.58
CA PHE A 200 -12.64 5.98 -40.97
C PHE A 200 -13.85 5.53 -41.79
N THR A 201 -14.73 4.69 -41.24
CA THR A 201 -15.92 4.17 -41.95
C THR A 201 -17.07 5.17 -42.03
N LEU A 202 -17.23 6.06 -41.04
CA LEU A 202 -18.30 7.08 -41.01
C LEU A 202 -17.88 8.41 -41.67
N GLY A 203 -16.62 8.54 -42.07
CA GLY A 203 -16.07 9.73 -42.73
C GLY A 203 -16.17 9.73 -44.26
N GLN A 204 -16.93 8.80 -44.85
CA GLN A 204 -17.32 8.78 -46.27
C GLN A 204 -18.80 9.09 -46.40
#